data_AF-A0A068R8M9-F1
#
_entry.id   AF-A0A068R8M9-F1
#
_cell.length_a   1.000
_cell.length_b   1.000
_cell.length_c   1.000
_cell.angle_alpha   90.00
_cell.angle_beta   90.00
_cell.angle_gamma   90.00
#
_symmetry.space_group_name_H-M   'P 1'
#
loop_
_entity.id
_entity.type
_entity.pdbx_description
1 polymer ?
#
loop_
_entity_poly.entity_id
_entity_poly.type
_entity_poly.pdbx_seq_one_letter_code
_entity_poly.pdbx_strand_id
1 'polypeptide(L)'
;MSVLTPASEVILRHHEHLRAHHLLFAGDLQDDLATEIEAASVRVHTNQYHHWQSLIRKLGDHAWYGLVADSAFIQDCDTLIYYWPKSKQEARFQLRNLFSILPVNTNIFIVGENRSGVRSVDKLMEDVMTFRKIDTARRCSLFYGQLKDQVQFDQNNWWNSYQVGDATINTLPGVFSQDDLDVGSRLLLSTFDAPISGKLLDIACGAGVLATVLGKKNPDLSLTLSDVSAAAITSSKATLKANKLKGNVVASNVYSAIEEKFDWIISNPPFHDGLKTTLVAAEDMIRMAPSYLKSGGQLRIVANAFLPYPDLLDKAFGGHEVIAQTGKFKVYRATKK
;
A
#
# COMPACT_ATOMS: atom_id res chain seq x y z
N MET A 1 9.06 -14.20 -18.64
CA MET A 1 7.99 -13.19 -18.72
C MET A 1 7.07 -13.40 -17.55
N SER A 2 6.83 -12.37 -16.74
CA SER A 2 5.80 -12.43 -15.69
C SER A 2 4.42 -12.63 -16.34
N VAL A 3 3.52 -13.34 -15.66
CA VAL A 3 2.14 -13.44 -16.13
C VAL A 3 1.50 -12.07 -15.98
N LEU A 4 1.07 -11.48 -17.10
CA LEU A 4 0.38 -10.20 -17.10
C LEU A 4 -1.01 -10.32 -16.46
N THR A 5 -1.41 -9.27 -15.77
CA THR A 5 -2.74 -9.14 -15.20
C THR A 5 -3.80 -8.98 -16.30
N PRO A 6 -5.07 -9.32 -16.02
CA PRO A 6 -6.16 -9.05 -16.95
C PRO A 6 -6.24 -7.59 -17.42
N ALA A 7 -5.86 -6.63 -16.57
CA ALA A 7 -5.85 -5.21 -16.91
C ALA A 7 -4.74 -4.90 -17.93
N SER A 8 -3.52 -5.40 -17.72
CA SER A 8 -2.40 -5.26 -18.64
C SER A 8 -2.67 -5.92 -19.99
N GLU A 9 -3.31 -7.09 -20.00
CA GLU A 9 -3.76 -7.75 -21.25
C GLU A 9 -4.80 -6.92 -22.02
N VAL A 10 -5.62 -6.12 -21.32
CA VAL A 10 -6.52 -5.16 -22.00
C VAL A 10 -5.74 -4.01 -22.62
N ILE A 11 -4.76 -3.44 -21.92
CA ILE A 11 -3.89 -2.38 -22.48
C ILE A 11 -3.14 -2.87 -23.72
N LEU A 12 -2.59 -4.08 -23.70
CA LEU A 12 -1.84 -4.64 -24.83
C LEU A 12 -2.65 -4.79 -26.12
N ARG A 13 -3.99 -4.87 -26.05
CA ARG A 13 -4.84 -4.87 -27.25
C ARG A 13 -4.80 -3.54 -28.01
N HIS A 14 -4.29 -2.48 -27.39
CA HIS A 14 -4.20 -1.13 -27.93
C HIS A 14 -2.74 -0.66 -28.11
N HIS A 15 -1.75 -1.54 -27.97
CA HIS A 15 -0.32 -1.18 -27.95
C HIS A 15 0.15 -0.44 -29.21
N GLU A 16 -0.40 -0.76 -30.39
CA GLU A 16 -0.08 -0.06 -31.65
C GLU A 16 -0.33 1.45 -31.56
N HIS A 17 -1.36 1.86 -30.82
CA HIS A 17 -1.67 3.27 -30.61
C HIS A 17 -0.79 3.95 -29.56
N LEU A 18 0.00 3.19 -28.79
CA LEU A 18 0.84 3.69 -27.70
C LEU A 18 2.31 3.83 -28.10
N ARG A 19 2.74 3.19 -29.18
CA ARG A 19 4.15 3.13 -29.62
C ARG A 19 4.82 4.49 -29.80
N ALA A 20 4.09 5.48 -30.31
CA ALA A 20 4.63 6.80 -30.60
C ALA A 20 4.61 7.77 -29.39
N HIS A 21 4.12 7.33 -28.24
CA HIS A 21 3.83 8.19 -27.10
C HIS A 21 4.83 8.06 -25.95
N HIS A 22 4.90 9.11 -25.14
CA HIS A 22 5.69 9.18 -23.92
C HIS A 22 4.77 8.81 -22.74
N LEU A 23 4.83 7.54 -22.34
CA LEU A 23 3.88 6.95 -21.40
C LEU A 23 4.26 7.22 -19.95
N LEU A 24 3.28 7.60 -19.14
CA LEU A 24 3.30 7.53 -17.70
C LEU A 24 2.41 6.38 -17.22
N PHE A 25 2.96 5.42 -16.49
CA PHE A 25 2.20 4.40 -15.78
C PHE A 25 2.01 4.81 -14.32
N ALA A 26 0.78 4.71 -13.83
CA ALA A 26 0.47 5.00 -12.42
C ALA A 26 -0.71 4.17 -11.91
N GLY A 27 -0.96 4.25 -10.60
CA GLY A 27 -2.03 3.52 -9.92
C GLY A 27 -1.60 2.13 -9.43
N ASP A 28 -2.51 1.16 -9.52
CA ASP A 28 -2.34 -0.20 -8.99
C ASP A 28 -1.56 -1.13 -9.96
N LEU A 29 -0.26 -0.89 -10.07
CA LEU A 29 0.65 -1.60 -10.99
C LEU A 29 1.04 -3.00 -10.49
N GLN A 30 0.24 -4.01 -10.82
CA GLN A 30 0.38 -5.38 -10.30
C GLN A 30 1.31 -6.30 -11.12
N ASP A 31 1.88 -5.81 -12.22
CA ASP A 31 2.80 -6.57 -13.08
C ASP A 31 3.83 -5.65 -13.78
N ASP A 32 4.68 -6.26 -14.60
CA ASP A 32 5.84 -5.61 -15.24
C ASP A 32 5.54 -5.05 -16.65
N LEU A 33 4.27 -4.86 -17.07
CA LEU A 33 3.96 -4.38 -18.43
C LEU A 33 4.70 -3.09 -18.78
N ALA A 34 4.85 -2.16 -17.83
CA ALA A 34 5.57 -0.91 -18.02
C ALA A 34 7.05 -1.10 -18.43
N THR A 35 7.61 -2.29 -18.21
CA THR A 35 8.99 -2.63 -18.59
C THR A 35 9.08 -3.39 -19.91
N GLU A 36 7.95 -3.83 -20.45
CA GLU A 36 7.86 -4.72 -21.61
C GLU A 36 7.17 -4.04 -22.82
N ILE A 37 6.37 -2.99 -22.59
CA ILE A 37 5.63 -2.30 -23.65
C ILE A 37 6.55 -1.45 -24.55
N GLU A 38 6.29 -1.50 -25.86
CA GLU A 38 6.94 -0.63 -26.84
C GLU A 38 6.29 0.76 -26.85
N ALA A 39 7.09 1.79 -26.58
CA ALA A 39 6.69 3.20 -26.54
C ALA A 39 7.88 4.12 -26.82
N ALA A 40 7.64 5.41 -27.09
CA ALA A 40 8.72 6.38 -27.30
C ALA A 40 9.53 6.61 -26.01
N SER A 41 8.86 6.63 -24.86
CA SER A 41 9.48 6.47 -23.54
C SER A 41 8.46 5.94 -22.53
N VAL A 42 8.94 5.31 -21.47
CA VAL A 42 8.09 4.90 -20.34
C VAL A 42 8.64 5.48 -19.04
N ARG A 43 7.75 6.07 -18.24
CA ARG A 43 7.98 6.43 -16.84
C ARG A 43 6.92 5.77 -15.97
N VAL A 44 7.26 5.51 -14.72
CA VAL A 44 6.36 4.96 -13.70
C VAL A 44 6.35 5.86 -12.48
N HIS A 45 5.16 6.22 -12.02
CA HIS A 45 4.95 6.75 -10.67
C HIS A 45 4.07 5.79 -9.86
N THR A 46 4.55 5.33 -8.71
CA THR A 46 3.79 4.43 -7.83
C THR A 46 3.82 4.86 -6.38
N ASN A 47 2.70 4.65 -5.67
CA ASN A 47 2.63 4.80 -4.22
C ASN A 47 3.02 3.51 -3.48
N GLN A 48 3.47 2.46 -4.19
CA GLN A 48 3.75 1.14 -3.63
C GLN A 48 5.25 0.79 -3.76
N TYR A 49 5.93 0.71 -2.62
CA TYR A 49 7.39 0.56 -2.55
C TYR A 49 7.89 -0.75 -3.19
N HIS A 50 7.17 -1.84 -3.01
CA HIS A 50 7.52 -3.14 -3.60
C HIS A 50 7.38 -3.16 -5.12
N HIS A 51 6.39 -2.46 -5.69
CA HIS A 51 6.29 -2.27 -7.14
C HIS A 51 7.48 -1.45 -7.65
N TRP A 52 7.80 -0.35 -6.97
CA TRP A 52 8.98 0.45 -7.31
C TRP A 52 10.27 -0.39 -7.26
N GLN A 53 10.47 -1.21 -6.22
CA GLN A 53 11.65 -2.09 -6.11
C GLN A 53 11.78 -3.08 -7.28
N SER A 54 10.68 -3.56 -7.85
CA SER A 54 10.69 -4.40 -9.06
C SER A 54 11.08 -3.59 -10.30
N LEU A 55 10.45 -2.42 -10.44
CA LEU A 55 10.52 -1.59 -11.66
C LEU A 55 11.83 -0.80 -11.78
N ILE A 56 12.36 -0.28 -10.67
CA ILE A 56 13.61 0.50 -10.60
C ILE A 56 14.82 -0.26 -11.16
N ARG A 57 14.82 -1.60 -11.04
CA ARG A 57 15.91 -2.44 -11.56
C ARG A 57 15.96 -2.48 -13.09
N LYS A 58 14.81 -2.28 -13.75
CA LYS A 58 14.68 -2.33 -15.22
C LYS A 58 14.57 -0.93 -15.83
N LEU A 59 13.90 -0.01 -15.15
CA LEU A 59 13.61 1.34 -15.63
C LEU A 59 14.58 2.41 -15.11
N GLY A 60 15.39 2.12 -14.10
CA GLY A 60 16.28 3.11 -13.50
C GLY A 60 15.52 4.35 -13.01
N ASP A 61 16.08 5.52 -13.22
CA ASP A 61 15.51 6.81 -12.83
C ASP A 61 14.14 7.13 -13.47
N HIS A 62 13.64 6.31 -14.39
CA HIS A 62 12.28 6.38 -14.91
C HIS A 62 11.22 5.70 -14.01
N ALA A 63 11.59 5.16 -12.85
CA ALA A 63 10.64 4.65 -11.85
C ALA A 63 10.72 5.46 -10.54
N TRP A 64 9.60 6.09 -10.17
CA TRP A 64 9.47 6.94 -9.00
C TRP A 64 8.53 6.32 -7.96
N TYR A 65 8.96 6.33 -6.69
CA TYR A 65 8.13 6.07 -5.53
C TYR A 65 7.89 7.34 -4.72
N GLY A 66 6.63 7.69 -4.51
CA GLY A 66 6.23 8.89 -3.76
C GLY A 66 4.76 8.83 -3.40
N LEU A 67 4.28 9.73 -2.53
CA LEU A 67 2.85 9.89 -2.27
C LEU A 67 2.17 10.70 -3.39
N VAL A 68 2.78 11.82 -3.73
CA VAL A 68 2.39 12.70 -4.83
C VAL A 68 3.43 12.61 -5.93
N ALA A 69 3.01 12.91 -7.16
CA ALA A 69 3.87 12.83 -8.32
C ALA A 69 4.66 14.13 -8.44
N ASP A 70 5.88 14.04 -8.95
CA ASP A 70 6.73 15.20 -9.17
C ASP A 70 6.51 15.77 -10.57
N SER A 71 6.37 17.10 -10.65
CA SER A 71 6.06 17.79 -11.91
C SER A 71 7.20 17.66 -12.93
N ALA A 72 8.45 17.82 -12.51
CA ALA A 72 9.60 17.70 -13.40
C ALA A 72 9.78 16.26 -13.88
N PHE A 73 9.42 15.28 -13.05
CA PHE A 73 9.45 13.87 -13.42
C PHE A 73 8.46 13.50 -14.54
N ILE A 74 7.27 14.11 -14.58
CA ILE A 74 6.21 13.71 -15.53
C ILE A 74 5.98 14.67 -16.70
N GLN A 75 6.67 15.80 -16.76
CA GLN A 75 6.41 16.89 -17.72
C GLN A 75 6.50 16.46 -19.20
N ASP A 76 7.34 15.46 -19.51
CA ASP A 76 7.56 14.97 -20.88
C ASP A 76 6.56 13.89 -21.31
N CYS A 77 5.65 13.47 -20.42
CA CYS A 77 4.67 12.44 -20.72
C CYS A 77 3.42 13.04 -21.38
N ASP A 78 3.03 12.49 -22.52
CA ASP A 78 1.84 12.90 -23.28
C ASP A 78 0.67 11.92 -23.13
N THR A 79 0.90 10.80 -22.44
CA THR A 79 -0.11 9.74 -22.26
C THR A 79 0.00 9.12 -20.86
N LEU A 80 -1.10 9.14 -20.10
CA LEU A 80 -1.24 8.43 -18.83
C LEU A 80 -1.95 7.09 -19.03
N ILE A 81 -1.36 6.01 -18.53
CA ILE A 81 -2.00 4.71 -18.35
C ILE A 81 -2.15 4.47 -16.85
N TYR A 82 -3.38 4.65 -16.36
CA TYR A 82 -3.71 4.56 -14.95
C TYR A 82 -4.45 3.25 -14.62
N TYR A 83 -3.87 2.47 -13.72
CA TYR A 83 -4.44 1.23 -13.20
C TYR A 83 -5.31 1.54 -11.99
N TRP A 84 -6.59 1.26 -12.11
CA TRP A 84 -7.58 1.58 -11.09
C TRP A 84 -7.36 0.77 -9.80
N PRO A 85 -7.17 1.44 -8.64
CA PRO A 85 -7.00 0.76 -7.36
C PRO A 85 -8.33 0.24 -6.81
N LYS A 86 -8.27 -0.52 -5.71
CA LYS A 86 -9.47 -1.06 -5.06
C LYS A 86 -10.32 0.02 -4.37
N SER A 87 -9.70 1.12 -3.96
CA SER A 87 -10.40 2.23 -3.28
C SER A 87 -10.70 3.37 -4.25
N LYS A 88 -11.98 3.77 -4.34
CA LYS A 88 -12.38 4.93 -5.14
C LYS A 88 -11.80 6.24 -4.61
N GLN A 89 -11.62 6.35 -3.29
CA GLN A 89 -11.03 7.55 -2.68
C GLN A 89 -9.54 7.65 -3.02
N GLU A 90 -8.83 6.53 -2.99
CA GLU A 90 -7.43 6.46 -3.45
C GLU A 90 -7.33 6.83 -4.93
N ALA A 91 -8.23 6.29 -5.77
CA ALA A 91 -8.28 6.63 -7.19
C ALA A 91 -8.48 8.14 -7.41
N ARG A 92 -9.43 8.73 -6.68
CA ARG A 92 -9.71 10.17 -6.76
C ARG A 92 -8.51 11.01 -6.33
N PHE A 93 -7.84 10.63 -5.25
CA PHE A 93 -6.63 11.30 -4.76
C PHE A 93 -5.52 11.27 -5.80
N GLN A 94 -5.18 10.08 -6.29
CA GLN A 94 -4.10 9.89 -7.26
C GLN A 94 -4.38 10.58 -8.59
N LEU A 95 -5.60 10.45 -9.13
CA LEU A 95 -5.98 11.10 -10.39
C LEU A 95 -5.96 12.62 -10.28
N ARG A 96 -6.45 13.21 -9.17
CA ARG A 96 -6.41 14.66 -8.99
C ARG A 96 -4.99 15.18 -8.84
N ASN A 97 -4.14 14.46 -8.12
CA ASN A 97 -2.70 14.75 -8.07
C ASN A 97 -2.10 14.74 -9.48
N LEU A 98 -2.27 13.67 -10.25
CA LEU A 98 -1.72 13.56 -11.61
C LEU A 98 -2.26 14.62 -12.56
N PHE A 99 -3.57 14.87 -12.57
CA PHE A 99 -4.21 15.86 -13.44
C PHE A 99 -3.85 17.30 -13.08
N SER A 100 -3.29 17.56 -11.89
CA SER A 100 -2.84 18.90 -11.51
C SER A 100 -1.50 19.30 -12.15
N ILE A 101 -0.73 18.32 -12.63
CA ILE A 101 0.64 18.53 -13.13
C ILE A 101 0.90 17.93 -14.52
N LEU A 102 0.05 17.03 -15.01
CA LEU A 102 0.15 16.54 -16.38
C LEU A 102 -0.07 17.67 -17.40
N PRO A 103 0.65 17.68 -18.53
CA PRO A 103 0.41 18.65 -19.60
C PRO A 103 -1.04 18.62 -20.11
N VAL A 104 -1.56 19.78 -20.51
CA VAL A 104 -2.83 19.84 -21.23
C VAL A 104 -2.71 19.06 -22.55
N ASN A 105 -3.81 18.44 -22.97
CA ASN A 105 -3.93 17.52 -24.10
C ASN A 105 -3.33 16.12 -23.89
N THR A 106 -2.87 15.79 -22.67
CA THR A 106 -2.43 14.42 -22.33
C THR A 106 -3.57 13.43 -22.57
N ASN A 107 -3.27 12.31 -23.24
CA ASN A 107 -4.18 11.18 -23.43
C ASN A 107 -4.31 10.38 -22.13
N ILE A 108 -5.52 10.15 -21.66
CA ILE A 108 -5.76 9.47 -20.38
C ILE A 108 -6.45 8.13 -20.63
N PHE A 109 -5.76 7.05 -20.31
CA PHE A 109 -6.30 5.69 -20.29
C PHE A 109 -6.47 5.23 -18.84
N ILE A 110 -7.68 4.78 -18.49
CA ILE A 110 -7.98 4.23 -17.16
C ILE A 110 -8.47 2.81 -17.32
N VAL A 111 -7.72 1.86 -16.77
CA VAL A 111 -8.00 0.41 -16.86
C VAL A 111 -8.19 -0.18 -15.48
N GLY A 112 -9.13 -1.12 -15.34
CA GLY A 112 -9.29 -1.85 -14.09
C GLY A 112 -10.35 -2.95 -14.15
N GLU A 113 -10.36 -3.79 -13.12
CA GLU A 113 -11.38 -4.81 -12.95
C GLU A 113 -12.74 -4.18 -12.61
N ASN A 114 -13.82 -4.69 -13.21
CA ASN A 114 -15.17 -4.18 -12.98
C ASN A 114 -15.59 -4.29 -11.51
N ARG A 115 -15.17 -5.35 -10.81
CA ARG A 115 -15.47 -5.57 -9.38
C ARG A 115 -14.76 -4.58 -8.45
N SER A 116 -13.65 -3.98 -8.90
CA SER A 116 -12.91 -2.94 -8.17
C SER A 116 -13.53 -1.55 -8.35
N GLY A 117 -14.63 -1.44 -9.11
CA GLY A 117 -15.40 -0.21 -9.23
C GLY A 117 -14.94 0.78 -10.30
N VAL A 118 -14.04 0.37 -11.23
CA VAL A 118 -13.53 1.23 -12.31
C VAL A 118 -14.64 1.89 -13.16
N ARG A 119 -15.81 1.25 -13.26
CA ARG A 119 -16.97 1.78 -13.98
C ARG A 119 -17.50 3.10 -13.41
N SER A 120 -17.11 3.44 -12.18
CA SER A 120 -17.47 4.71 -11.55
C SER A 120 -16.56 5.87 -11.94
N VAL A 121 -15.53 5.66 -12.78
CA VAL A 121 -14.54 6.70 -13.13
C VAL A 121 -15.20 7.96 -13.68
N ASP A 122 -16.17 7.82 -14.57
CA ASP A 122 -16.86 8.94 -15.22
C ASP A 122 -17.61 9.80 -14.19
N LYS A 123 -18.38 9.16 -13.30
CA LYS A 123 -19.05 9.85 -12.19
C LYS A 123 -18.08 10.41 -11.14
N LEU A 124 -16.96 9.73 -10.88
CA LEU A 124 -15.98 10.15 -9.86
C LEU A 124 -15.23 11.42 -10.29
N MET A 125 -15.05 11.60 -11.60
CA MET A 125 -14.27 12.67 -12.22
C MET A 125 -15.14 13.58 -13.10
N GLU A 126 -16.46 13.58 -12.92
CA GLU A 126 -17.42 14.34 -13.75
C GLU A 126 -17.18 15.85 -13.70
N ASP A 127 -16.64 16.33 -12.57
CA ASP A 127 -16.26 17.74 -12.37
C ASP A 127 -14.93 18.12 -13.03
N VAL A 128 -14.21 17.14 -13.57
CA VAL A 128 -12.90 17.33 -14.23
C VAL A 128 -13.00 17.07 -15.73
N MET A 129 -13.48 15.89 -16.12
CA MET A 129 -13.62 15.49 -17.52
C MET A 129 -14.50 14.24 -17.67
N THR A 130 -15.10 14.08 -18.85
CA THR A 130 -15.87 12.89 -19.20
C THR A 130 -14.97 11.81 -19.79
N PHE A 131 -15.20 10.57 -19.40
CA PHE A 131 -14.50 9.39 -19.91
C PHE A 131 -15.40 8.54 -20.79
N ARG A 132 -14.93 8.21 -21.99
CA ARG A 132 -15.58 7.24 -22.87
C ARG A 132 -15.03 5.85 -22.59
N LYS A 133 -15.90 4.88 -22.35
CA LYS A 133 -15.51 3.46 -22.34
C LYS A 133 -15.12 3.03 -23.77
N ILE A 134 -13.91 2.52 -23.95
CA ILE A 134 -13.38 2.11 -25.27
C ILE A 134 -13.14 0.61 -25.41
N ASP A 135 -13.02 -0.14 -24.32
CA ASP A 135 -12.90 -1.61 -24.36
C ASP A 135 -13.47 -2.28 -23.11
N THR A 136 -13.78 -3.57 -23.23
CA THR A 136 -14.18 -4.45 -22.14
C THR A 136 -13.75 -5.89 -22.46
N ALA A 137 -12.86 -6.44 -21.66
CA ALA A 137 -12.43 -7.83 -21.80
C ALA A 137 -11.92 -8.34 -20.46
N ARG A 138 -11.95 -9.67 -20.26
CA ARG A 138 -11.40 -10.33 -19.05
C ARG A 138 -11.90 -9.74 -17.73
N ARG A 139 -13.18 -9.35 -17.69
CA ARG A 139 -13.85 -8.67 -16.56
C ARG A 139 -13.26 -7.30 -16.20
N CYS A 140 -12.43 -6.72 -17.07
CA CYS A 140 -11.92 -5.36 -16.98
C CYS A 140 -12.68 -4.43 -17.93
N SER A 141 -12.60 -3.13 -17.67
CA SER A 141 -13.03 -2.07 -18.59
C SER A 141 -11.88 -1.10 -18.81
N LEU A 142 -11.77 -0.59 -20.04
CA LEU A 142 -10.85 0.47 -20.41
C LEU A 142 -11.63 1.74 -20.78
N PHE A 143 -11.22 2.85 -20.19
CA PHE A 143 -11.78 4.17 -20.43
C PHE A 143 -10.72 5.07 -21.03
N TYR A 144 -11.16 6.01 -21.86
CA TYR A 144 -10.33 7.00 -22.51
C TYR A 144 -10.92 8.40 -22.35
N GLY A 145 -10.05 9.38 -22.16
CA GLY A 145 -10.35 10.79 -22.31
C GLY A 145 -9.08 11.58 -22.61
N GLN A 146 -9.21 12.88 -22.84
CA GLN A 146 -8.07 13.78 -23.01
C GLN A 146 -8.16 14.92 -22.00
N LEU A 147 -7.08 15.18 -21.27
CA LEU A 147 -7.03 16.24 -20.26
C LEU A 147 -7.13 17.61 -20.96
N LYS A 148 -8.15 18.40 -20.64
CA LYS A 148 -8.37 19.73 -21.25
C LYS A 148 -7.82 20.87 -20.43
N ASP A 149 -7.88 20.75 -19.11
CA ASP A 149 -7.39 21.72 -18.16
C ASP A 149 -6.79 20.97 -16.97
N GLN A 150 -5.76 21.57 -16.35
CA GLN A 150 -5.22 21.05 -15.11
C GLN A 150 -6.18 21.33 -13.94
N VAL A 151 -6.23 20.41 -12.97
CA VAL A 151 -7.07 20.58 -11.78
C VAL A 151 -6.29 21.17 -10.62
N GLN A 152 -7.01 21.83 -9.70
CA GLN A 152 -6.42 22.21 -8.42
C GLN A 152 -6.27 20.99 -7.51
N PHE A 153 -5.08 20.83 -6.93
CA PHE A 153 -4.78 19.77 -5.97
C PHE A 153 -3.95 20.34 -4.81
N ASP A 154 -4.47 20.16 -3.59
CA ASP A 154 -3.73 20.40 -2.36
C ASP A 154 -3.88 19.16 -1.47
N GLN A 155 -2.75 18.52 -1.18
CA GLN A 155 -2.68 17.31 -0.35
C GLN A 155 -3.32 17.53 1.03
N ASN A 156 -3.27 18.74 1.58
CA ASN A 156 -3.78 19.02 2.93
C ASN A 156 -5.29 18.84 3.06
N ASN A 157 -6.03 18.94 1.95
CA ASN A 157 -7.49 18.78 1.93
C ASN A 157 -7.96 17.32 1.96
N TRP A 158 -7.03 16.36 2.02
CA TRP A 158 -7.33 14.92 1.94
C TRP A 158 -7.11 14.17 3.24
N TRP A 159 -6.67 14.86 4.29
CA TRP A 159 -6.50 14.24 5.61
C TRP A 159 -7.84 13.94 6.25
N ASN A 160 -7.96 12.73 6.80
CA ASN A 160 -8.98 12.39 7.79
C ASN A 160 -8.33 12.16 9.16
N SER A 161 -9.10 12.32 10.23
CA SER A 161 -8.63 12.08 11.60
C SER A 161 -9.72 11.45 12.46
N TYR A 162 -9.33 10.47 13.28
CA TYR A 162 -10.21 9.86 14.28
C TYR A 162 -9.45 9.56 15.59
N GLN A 163 -10.17 9.17 16.64
CA GLN A 163 -9.59 8.85 17.95
C GLN A 163 -9.64 7.35 18.24
N VAL A 164 -8.56 6.83 18.83
CA VAL A 164 -8.47 5.47 19.38
C VAL A 164 -8.03 5.56 20.83
N GLY A 165 -8.99 5.51 21.76
CA GLY A 165 -8.71 5.85 23.15
C GLY A 165 -8.29 7.31 23.25
N ASP A 166 -7.06 7.57 23.71
CA ASP A 166 -6.47 8.90 23.76
C ASP A 166 -5.52 9.18 22.58
N ALA A 167 -5.41 8.27 21.61
CA ALA A 167 -4.54 8.43 20.45
C ALA A 167 -5.28 9.07 19.27
N THR A 168 -4.70 10.14 18.71
CA THR A 168 -5.21 10.78 17.47
C THR A 168 -4.59 10.12 16.26
N ILE A 169 -5.40 9.53 15.38
CA ILE A 169 -4.95 8.84 14.16
C ILE A 169 -5.23 9.70 12.95
N ASN A 170 -4.21 9.97 12.13
CA ASN A 170 -4.31 10.73 10.89
C ASN A 170 -4.18 9.79 9.69
N THR A 171 -5.11 9.87 8.74
CA THR A 171 -5.17 8.96 7.59
C THR A 171 -5.28 9.71 6.28
N LEU A 172 -4.70 9.14 5.22
CA LEU A 172 -4.84 9.57 3.84
C LEU A 172 -5.66 8.53 3.06
N PRO A 173 -6.23 8.90 1.89
CA PRO A 173 -6.92 7.95 1.03
C PRO A 173 -6.04 6.77 0.65
N GLY A 174 -6.61 5.56 0.71
CA GLY A 174 -5.92 4.31 0.36
C GLY A 174 -5.18 3.64 1.54
N VAL A 175 -5.14 4.28 2.72
CA VAL A 175 -4.63 3.65 3.93
C VAL A 175 -5.70 2.74 4.57
N PHE A 176 -5.28 1.57 5.05
CA PHE A 176 -6.17 0.65 5.75
C PHE A 176 -6.72 1.27 7.05
N SER A 177 -7.97 0.93 7.40
CA SER A 177 -8.64 1.45 8.60
C SER A 177 -8.73 2.98 8.63
N GLN A 178 -9.14 3.58 7.51
CA GLN A 178 -9.18 5.04 7.31
C GLN A 178 -10.10 5.77 8.30
N ASP A 179 -11.17 5.10 8.78
CA ASP A 179 -12.26 5.74 9.53
C ASP A 179 -12.39 5.27 11.00
N ASP A 180 -11.91 4.06 11.34
CA ASP A 180 -11.98 3.52 12.71
C ASP A 180 -10.95 2.39 12.89
N LEU A 181 -10.67 2.00 14.13
CA LEU A 181 -9.86 0.84 14.50
C LEU A 181 -10.54 -0.49 14.13
N ASP A 182 -9.93 -1.26 13.24
CA ASP A 182 -10.44 -2.56 12.84
C ASP A 182 -10.45 -3.60 13.98
N VAL A 183 -11.32 -4.59 13.83
CA VAL A 183 -11.54 -5.66 14.83
C VAL A 183 -10.27 -6.48 15.08
N GLY A 184 -9.46 -6.73 14.05
CA GLY A 184 -8.20 -7.47 14.15
C GLY A 184 -7.18 -6.69 14.98
N SER A 185 -6.95 -5.41 14.68
CA SER A 185 -6.06 -4.54 15.45
C SER A 185 -6.52 -4.41 16.91
N ARG A 186 -7.83 -4.29 17.15
CA ARG A 186 -8.39 -4.25 18.51
C ARG A 186 -8.11 -5.53 19.29
N LEU A 187 -8.28 -6.70 18.65
CA LEU A 187 -7.97 -7.99 19.25
C LEU A 187 -6.47 -8.16 19.50
N LEU A 188 -5.61 -7.68 18.60
CA LEU A 188 -4.15 -7.70 18.81
C LEU A 188 -3.76 -6.84 20.01
N LEU A 189 -4.27 -5.61 20.07
CA LEU A 189 -4.01 -4.67 21.17
C LEU A 189 -4.49 -5.21 22.53
N SER A 190 -5.57 -6.00 22.58
CA SER A 190 -6.06 -6.58 23.83
C SER A 190 -5.13 -7.63 24.43
N THR A 191 -4.13 -8.11 23.68
CA THR A 191 -3.14 -9.07 24.18
C THR A 191 -1.95 -8.44 24.91
N PHE A 192 -1.84 -7.10 24.90
CA PHE A 192 -0.82 -6.35 25.62
C PHE A 192 -1.40 -5.84 26.95
N ASP A 193 -1.58 -6.78 27.88
CA ASP A 193 -2.16 -6.58 29.22
C ASP A 193 -1.13 -6.11 30.25
N ALA A 194 0.15 -6.36 30.02
CA ALA A 194 1.27 -5.85 30.80
C ALA A 194 2.10 -4.81 30.02
N PRO A 195 2.79 -3.88 30.72
CA PRO A 195 3.76 -3.00 30.09
C PRO A 195 4.86 -3.78 29.37
N ILE A 196 5.26 -3.29 28.21
CA ILE A 196 6.36 -3.82 27.40
C ILE A 196 7.46 -2.77 27.27
N SER A 197 8.69 -3.23 27.06
CA SER A 197 9.84 -2.37 26.85
C SER A 197 10.70 -2.89 25.69
N GLY A 198 11.70 -2.11 25.30
CA GLY A 198 12.64 -2.44 24.23
C GLY A 198 12.25 -1.85 22.88
N LYS A 199 12.58 -2.56 21.81
CA LYS A 199 12.38 -2.14 20.42
C LYS A 199 11.19 -2.86 19.80
N LEU A 200 10.26 -2.11 19.22
CA LEU A 200 9.09 -2.62 18.53
C LEU A 200 9.13 -2.28 17.04
N LEU A 201 8.91 -3.29 16.20
CA LEU A 201 8.67 -3.15 14.77
C LEU A 201 7.19 -3.46 14.46
N ASP A 202 6.49 -2.49 13.88
CA ASP A 202 5.14 -2.63 13.33
C ASP A 202 5.24 -2.77 11.81
N ILE A 203 4.97 -3.97 11.28
CA ILE A 203 5.04 -4.27 9.85
C ILE A 203 3.64 -4.17 9.23
N ALA A 204 3.55 -3.57 8.05
CA ALA A 204 2.28 -3.18 7.43
C ALA A 204 1.49 -2.25 8.37
N CYS A 205 2.19 -1.23 8.86
CA CYS A 205 1.72 -0.36 9.94
C CYS A 205 0.48 0.48 9.58
N GLY A 206 0.16 0.65 8.29
CA GLY A 206 -0.95 1.47 7.86
C GLY A 206 -0.83 2.91 8.39
N ALA A 207 -1.82 3.37 9.15
CA ALA A 207 -1.78 4.69 9.79
C ALA A 207 -0.99 4.75 11.12
N GLY A 208 -0.33 3.65 11.50
CA GLY A 208 0.52 3.55 12.68
C GLY A 208 -0.26 3.37 13.99
N VAL A 209 -1.48 2.85 13.92
CA VAL A 209 -2.40 2.76 15.06
C VAL A 209 -1.84 1.87 16.17
N LEU A 210 -1.35 0.68 15.83
CA LEU A 210 -0.85 -0.30 16.80
C LEU A 210 0.37 0.25 17.55
N ALA A 211 1.40 0.67 16.80
CA ALA A 211 2.60 1.27 17.39
C ALA A 211 2.29 2.53 18.23
N THR A 212 1.37 3.38 17.79
CA THR A 212 0.99 4.59 18.53
C THR A 212 0.32 4.24 19.86
N VAL A 213 -0.69 3.36 19.86
CA VAL A 213 -1.39 2.95 21.08
C VAL A 213 -0.42 2.28 22.06
N LEU A 214 0.47 1.42 21.57
CA LEU A 214 1.48 0.78 22.42
C LEU A 214 2.52 1.77 22.94
N GLY A 215 3.00 2.70 22.10
CA GLY A 215 3.96 3.73 22.50
C GLY A 215 3.43 4.68 23.56
N LYS A 216 2.14 5.03 23.49
CA LYS A 216 1.49 5.86 24.54
C LYS A 216 1.41 5.14 25.88
N LYS A 217 1.14 3.84 25.88
CA LYS A 217 1.11 3.02 27.11
C LYS A 217 2.49 2.69 27.67
N ASN A 218 3.54 2.77 26.84
CA ASN A 218 4.89 2.35 27.17
C ASN A 218 5.92 3.41 26.73
N PRO A 219 6.18 4.45 27.57
CA PRO A 219 7.02 5.59 27.19
C PRO A 219 8.45 5.25 26.77
N ASP A 220 9.00 4.14 27.27
CA ASP A 220 10.37 3.69 26.96
C ASP A 220 10.45 2.79 25.71
N LEU A 221 9.33 2.56 25.02
CA LEU A 221 9.28 1.72 23.83
C LEU A 221 9.84 2.45 22.61
N SER A 222 10.88 1.89 22.00
CA SER A 222 11.46 2.42 20.76
C SER A 222 10.68 1.91 19.56
N LEU A 223 10.01 2.81 18.85
CA LEU A 223 9.09 2.47 17.76
C LEU A 223 9.79 2.49 16.39
N THR A 224 9.62 1.42 15.62
CA THR A 224 9.86 1.39 14.17
C THR A 224 8.58 0.92 13.48
N LEU A 225 8.17 1.64 12.45
CA LEU A 225 6.98 1.34 11.67
C LEU A 225 7.39 1.19 10.21
N SER A 226 6.84 0.20 9.53
CA SER A 226 7.14 -0.05 8.13
C SER A 226 5.91 -0.37 7.32
N ASP A 227 5.88 0.12 6.10
CA ASP A 227 4.82 -0.15 5.12
C ASP A 227 5.37 -0.02 3.70
N VAL A 228 4.67 -0.60 2.73
CA VAL A 228 4.96 -0.39 1.31
C VAL A 228 4.26 0.85 0.78
N SER A 229 3.13 1.25 1.36
CA SER A 229 2.30 2.35 0.89
C SER A 229 2.87 3.71 1.31
N ALA A 230 3.14 4.59 0.34
CA ALA A 230 3.57 5.96 0.61
C ALA A 230 2.53 6.74 1.43
N ALA A 231 1.24 6.44 1.23
CA ALA A 231 0.15 7.01 2.02
C ALA A 231 0.23 6.51 3.47
N ALA A 232 0.46 5.21 3.70
CA ALA A 232 0.62 4.64 5.04
C ALA A 232 1.84 5.24 5.78
N ILE A 233 2.99 5.34 5.09
CA ILE A 233 4.19 5.99 5.65
C ILE A 233 3.91 7.44 6.06
N THR A 234 3.21 8.19 5.20
CA THR A 234 2.89 9.60 5.48
C THR A 234 1.88 9.73 6.62
N SER A 235 0.85 8.88 6.65
CA SER A 235 -0.14 8.79 7.73
C SER A 235 0.48 8.40 9.06
N SER A 236 1.32 7.37 9.10
CA SER A 236 2.05 6.94 10.30
C SER A 236 2.92 8.06 10.88
N LYS A 237 3.65 8.80 10.04
CA LYS A 237 4.43 9.97 10.49
C LYS A 237 3.53 11.05 11.09
N ALA A 238 2.41 11.37 10.45
CA ALA A 238 1.46 12.35 10.94
C ALA A 238 0.79 11.91 12.27
N THR A 239 0.43 10.63 12.40
CA THR A 239 -0.10 10.04 13.62
C THR A 239 0.90 10.13 14.78
N LEU A 240 2.16 9.70 14.58
CA LEU A 240 3.19 9.80 15.64
C LEU A 240 3.40 11.26 16.07
N LYS A 241 3.47 12.18 15.10
CA LYS A 241 3.62 13.62 15.37
C LYS A 241 2.46 14.18 16.19
N ALA A 242 1.21 13.86 15.84
CA ALA A 242 0.02 14.31 16.56
C ALA A 242 -0.02 13.82 18.01
N ASN A 243 0.57 12.64 18.27
CA ASN A 243 0.64 12.05 19.61
C ASN A 243 1.94 12.36 20.36
N LYS A 244 2.82 13.22 19.81
CA LYS A 244 4.13 13.57 20.38
C LYS A 244 5.03 12.36 20.64
N LEU A 245 4.88 11.31 19.83
CA LEU A 245 5.73 10.11 19.88
C LEU A 245 6.89 10.24 18.90
N LYS A 246 8.05 9.71 19.30
CA LYS A 246 9.19 9.50 18.40
C LYS A 246 9.13 8.08 17.84
N GLY A 247 9.49 7.92 16.58
CA GLY A 247 9.60 6.62 15.94
C GLY A 247 10.22 6.72 14.56
N ASN A 248 10.86 5.64 14.11
CA ASN A 248 11.37 5.52 12.75
C ASN A 248 10.25 5.00 11.85
N VAL A 249 9.90 5.71 10.78
CA VAL A 249 8.87 5.28 9.81
C VAL A 249 9.50 5.13 8.44
N VAL A 250 9.60 3.90 7.97
CA VAL A 250 10.39 3.52 6.79
C VAL A 250 9.55 2.79 5.74
N ALA A 251 9.72 3.17 4.47
CA ALA A 251 9.16 2.41 3.37
C ALA A 251 9.92 1.08 3.23
N SER A 252 9.25 -0.05 3.37
CA SER A 252 9.89 -1.37 3.28
C SER A 252 8.93 -2.41 2.74
N ASN A 253 9.43 -3.24 1.81
CA ASN A 253 8.78 -4.49 1.46
C ASN A 253 9.14 -5.54 2.52
N VAL A 254 8.23 -5.73 3.47
CA VAL A 254 8.46 -6.55 4.67
C VAL A 254 9.74 -6.08 5.39
N TYR A 255 10.84 -6.84 5.35
CA TYR A 255 12.09 -6.51 6.02
C TYR A 255 13.15 -5.84 5.12
N SER A 256 12.85 -5.56 3.85
CA SER A 256 13.85 -5.13 2.85
C SER A 256 14.68 -3.89 3.22
N ALA A 257 14.14 -2.98 4.04
CA ALA A 257 14.81 -1.77 4.51
C ALA A 257 15.00 -1.76 6.04
N ILE A 258 14.94 -2.93 6.67
CA ILE A 258 15.08 -3.10 8.11
C ILE A 258 16.48 -3.63 8.40
N GLU A 259 17.23 -2.94 9.27
CA GLU A 259 18.65 -3.25 9.52
C GLU A 259 18.93 -3.72 10.96
N GLU A 260 17.97 -3.53 11.87
CA GLU A 260 18.14 -3.81 13.30
C GLU A 260 17.30 -5.00 13.79
N LYS A 261 17.55 -5.41 15.04
CA LYS A 261 16.80 -6.46 15.72
C LYS A 261 15.87 -5.90 16.80
N PHE A 262 14.72 -6.53 16.94
CA PHE A 262 13.62 -6.07 17.78
C PHE A 262 13.32 -7.04 18.92
N ASP A 263 12.76 -6.50 19.99
CA ASP A 263 12.17 -7.28 21.09
C ASP A 263 10.74 -7.70 20.71
N TRP A 264 10.05 -6.87 19.91
CA TRP A 264 8.69 -7.08 19.45
C TRP A 264 8.60 -6.87 17.94
N ILE A 265 8.05 -7.84 17.22
CA ILE A 265 7.51 -7.64 15.87
C ILE A 265 6.01 -7.83 15.97
N ILE A 266 5.24 -6.84 15.51
CA ILE A 266 3.79 -6.92 15.46
C ILE A 266 3.28 -6.69 14.04
N SER A 267 2.14 -7.29 13.70
CA SER A 267 1.48 -6.99 12.43
C SER A 267 0.00 -7.36 12.43
N ASN A 268 -0.77 -6.57 11.70
CA ASN A 268 -2.08 -6.92 11.17
C ASN A 268 -2.00 -6.84 9.63
N PRO A 269 -1.47 -7.88 8.96
CA PRO A 269 -1.23 -7.80 7.52
C PRO A 269 -2.55 -7.69 6.75
N PRO A 270 -2.57 -7.01 5.60
CA PRO A 270 -3.79 -6.87 4.81
C PRO A 270 -4.31 -8.23 4.34
N PHE A 271 -5.63 -8.41 4.43
CA PHE A 271 -6.32 -9.58 3.89
C PHE A 271 -7.12 -9.19 2.66
N HIS A 272 -6.72 -9.72 1.51
CA HIS A 272 -7.50 -9.58 0.28
C HIS A 272 -7.76 -10.95 -0.31
N ASP A 273 -9.04 -11.31 -0.37
CA ASP A 273 -9.51 -12.52 -1.03
C ASP A 273 -9.09 -12.49 -2.51
N GLY A 274 -8.00 -13.20 -2.84
CA GLY A 274 -7.63 -13.50 -4.22
C GLY A 274 -6.28 -12.98 -4.74
N LEU A 275 -5.41 -12.37 -3.92
CA LEU A 275 -4.05 -12.02 -4.37
C LEU A 275 -3.02 -12.98 -3.76
N LYS A 276 -2.46 -13.88 -4.59
CA LYS A 276 -1.31 -14.72 -4.23
C LYS A 276 -0.16 -13.90 -3.63
N THR A 277 0.06 -12.68 -4.13
CA THR A 277 1.11 -11.76 -3.68
C THR A 277 0.97 -11.33 -2.22
N THR A 278 -0.25 -11.09 -1.73
CA THR A 278 -0.48 -10.68 -0.33
C THR A 278 -0.20 -11.84 0.64
N LEU A 279 -0.51 -13.07 0.23
CA LEU A 279 -0.18 -14.27 1.01
C LEU A 279 1.34 -14.47 1.08
N VAL A 280 2.06 -14.30 -0.04
CA VAL A 280 3.53 -14.39 -0.09
C VAL A 280 4.18 -13.36 0.85
N ALA A 281 3.71 -12.11 0.84
CA ALA A 281 4.27 -11.09 1.74
C ALA A 281 4.09 -11.44 3.22
N ALA A 282 2.94 -12.01 3.61
CA ALA A 282 2.72 -12.48 4.98
C ALA A 282 3.53 -13.74 5.32
N GLU A 283 3.71 -14.66 4.37
CA GLU A 283 4.59 -15.82 4.52
C GLU A 283 6.05 -15.40 4.74
N ASP A 284 6.54 -14.45 3.92
CA ASP A 284 7.88 -13.88 4.04
C ASP A 284 8.06 -13.18 5.39
N MET A 285 7.03 -12.45 5.85
CA MET A 285 7.02 -11.79 7.15
C MET A 285 7.25 -12.78 8.29
N ILE A 286 6.51 -13.91 8.31
CA ILE A 286 6.63 -14.93 9.35
C ILE A 286 7.97 -15.67 9.23
N ARG A 287 8.33 -16.10 8.02
CA ARG A 287 9.54 -16.90 7.76
C ARG A 287 10.81 -16.15 8.15
N MET A 288 10.86 -14.84 7.89
CA MET A 288 12.06 -14.03 8.14
C MET A 288 12.12 -13.44 9.55
N ALA A 289 11.00 -13.36 10.27
CA ALA A 289 10.91 -12.76 11.61
C ALA A 289 12.01 -13.22 12.61
N PRO A 290 12.40 -14.51 12.69
CA PRO A 290 13.48 -14.94 13.58
C PRO A 290 14.81 -14.24 13.32
N SER A 291 15.11 -13.80 12.09
CA SER A 291 16.37 -13.08 11.79
C SER A 291 16.38 -11.65 12.35
N TYR A 292 15.20 -11.07 12.51
CA TYR A 292 14.98 -9.69 12.96
C TYR A 292 14.55 -9.59 14.44
N LEU A 293 14.38 -10.72 15.13
CA LEU A 293 14.15 -10.73 16.58
C LEU A 293 15.47 -10.90 17.35
N LYS A 294 15.54 -10.32 18.55
CA LYS A 294 16.53 -10.69 19.57
C LYS A 294 16.15 -12.05 20.21
N SER A 295 17.10 -12.72 20.87
CA SER A 295 16.75 -13.91 21.67
C SER A 295 15.75 -13.52 22.75
N GLY A 296 14.69 -14.31 22.91
CA GLY A 296 13.52 -13.99 23.75
C GLY A 296 12.50 -13.02 23.12
N GLY A 297 12.81 -12.43 21.96
CA GLY A 297 11.90 -11.52 21.27
C GLY A 297 10.67 -12.23 20.69
N GLN A 298 9.56 -11.51 20.54
CA GLN A 298 8.26 -12.07 20.15
C GLN A 298 7.75 -11.50 18.83
N LEU A 299 7.22 -12.39 17.98
CA LEU A 299 6.28 -12.06 16.91
C LEU A 299 4.86 -12.17 17.46
N ARG A 300 4.04 -11.12 17.31
CA ARG A 300 2.59 -11.17 17.53
C ARG A 300 1.84 -10.72 16.30
N ILE A 301 1.06 -11.63 15.72
CA ILE A 301 0.36 -11.39 14.46
C ILE A 301 -1.11 -11.74 14.59
N VAL A 302 -1.99 -10.85 14.12
CA VAL A 302 -3.42 -11.12 14.03
C VAL A 302 -3.79 -11.50 12.61
N ALA A 303 -4.60 -12.53 12.44
CA ALA A 303 -5.04 -12.96 11.12
C ALA A 303 -6.40 -13.65 11.12
N ASN A 304 -7.01 -13.74 9.94
CA ASN A 304 -8.20 -14.56 9.76
C ASN A 304 -7.90 -16.04 10.09
N ALA A 305 -8.79 -16.68 10.84
CA ALA A 305 -8.55 -18.01 11.40
C ALA A 305 -8.38 -19.14 10.36
N PHE A 306 -8.81 -18.92 9.10
CA PHE A 306 -8.68 -19.91 8.02
C PHE A 306 -7.32 -19.88 7.32
N LEU A 307 -6.47 -18.89 7.59
CA LEU A 307 -5.17 -18.75 6.93
C LEU A 307 -4.14 -19.74 7.51
N PRO A 308 -3.21 -20.25 6.70
CA PRO A 308 -2.27 -21.30 7.10
C PRO A 308 -1.08 -20.77 7.93
N TYR A 309 -1.30 -19.79 8.81
CA TYR A 309 -0.24 -19.21 9.65
C TYR A 309 0.32 -20.17 10.71
N PRO A 310 -0.45 -21.08 11.33
CA PRO A 310 0.09 -22.06 12.28
C PRO A 310 1.31 -22.82 11.75
N ASP A 311 1.19 -23.43 10.56
CA ASP A 311 2.26 -24.21 9.94
C ASP A 311 3.50 -23.36 9.62
N LEU A 312 3.29 -22.10 9.22
CA LEU A 312 4.37 -21.16 8.92
C LEU A 312 5.12 -20.74 10.19
N LEU A 313 4.38 -20.48 11.27
CA LEU A 313 4.94 -20.11 12.56
C LEU A 313 5.73 -21.29 13.16
N ASP A 314 5.19 -22.51 13.11
CA ASP A 314 5.86 -23.71 13.59
C ASP A 314 7.15 -23.99 12.82
N LYS A 315 7.14 -23.81 11.49
CA LYS A 315 8.35 -23.93 10.67
C LYS A 315 9.39 -22.86 10.99
N ALA A 316 8.97 -21.63 11.25
CA ALA A 316 9.89 -20.50 11.49
C ALA A 316 10.45 -20.45 12.92
N PHE A 317 9.64 -20.82 13.93
CA PHE A 317 9.97 -20.65 15.35
C PHE A 317 10.07 -21.98 16.13
N GLY A 318 9.65 -23.10 15.54
CA GLY A 318 9.56 -24.39 16.21
C GLY A 318 8.35 -24.53 17.16
N GLY A 319 7.41 -23.58 17.12
CA GLY A 319 6.20 -23.58 17.92
C GLY A 319 5.50 -22.22 17.95
N HIS A 320 4.21 -22.21 18.20
CA HIS A 320 3.40 -21.00 18.39
C HIS A 320 2.30 -21.19 19.43
N GLU A 321 1.69 -20.08 19.84
CA GLU A 321 0.54 -20.05 20.74
C GLU A 321 -0.57 -19.18 20.17
N VAL A 322 -1.83 -19.57 20.35
CA VAL A 322 -2.99 -18.71 20.10
C VAL A 322 -3.36 -18.03 21.40
N ILE A 323 -3.06 -16.74 21.51
CA ILE A 323 -3.21 -15.99 22.77
C ILE A 323 -4.53 -15.20 22.87
N ALA A 324 -5.23 -15.01 21.74
CA ALA A 324 -6.59 -14.49 21.70
C ALA A 324 -7.29 -14.94 20.42
N GLN A 325 -8.63 -15.04 20.44
CA GLN A 325 -9.41 -15.36 19.25
C GLN A 325 -10.84 -14.81 19.33
N THR A 326 -11.44 -14.64 18.15
CA THR A 326 -12.87 -14.39 17.93
C THR A 326 -13.38 -15.41 16.91
N GLY A 327 -14.65 -15.32 16.50
CA GLY A 327 -15.17 -16.15 15.42
C GLY A 327 -14.48 -15.93 14.06
N LYS A 328 -13.77 -14.82 13.86
CA LYS A 328 -13.12 -14.46 12.59
C LYS A 328 -11.60 -14.40 12.66
N PHE A 329 -11.06 -13.86 13.74
CA PHE A 329 -9.63 -13.56 13.89
C PHE A 329 -8.97 -14.36 15.01
N LYS A 330 -7.69 -14.70 14.83
CA LYS A 330 -6.80 -15.26 15.86
C LYS A 330 -5.57 -14.37 16.02
N VAL A 331 -5.09 -14.21 17.25
CA VAL A 331 -3.79 -13.60 17.55
C VAL A 331 -2.82 -14.72 17.90
N TYR A 332 -1.76 -14.81 17.11
CA TYR A 332 -0.69 -15.77 17.30
C TYR A 332 0.51 -15.11 17.98
N ARG A 333 1.17 -15.84 18.87
CA ARG A 333 2.44 -15.50 19.48
C ARG A 333 3.48 -16.55 19.11
N ALA A 334 4.66 -16.12 18.70
CA ALA A 334 5.83 -16.97 18.55
C ALA A 334 7.06 -16.27 19.12
N THR A 335 7.92 -17.03 19.81
CA THR A 335 9.08 -16.48 20.52
C THR A 335 10.36 -17.01 19.92
N LYS A 336 11.32 -16.13 19.64
CA LYS A 336 12.66 -16.53 19.21
C LYS A 336 13.42 -17.14 20.38
N LYS A 337 13.86 -18.38 20.21
CA LYS A 337 14.77 -19.07 21.14
C LYS A 337 16.15 -18.43 21.13
#